data_AF-A0A1L8ESH5-F1
#
_entry.id   AF-A0A1L8ESH5-F1
#
_cell.length_a   1.000
_cell.length_b   1.000
_cell.length_c   1.000
_cell.angle_alpha   90.00
_cell.angle_beta   90.00
_cell.angle_gamma   90.00
#
_symmetry.space_group_name_H-M   'P 1'
#
loop_
_entity.id
_entity.type
_entity.pdbx_description
1 polymer ?
#
loop_
_entity_poly.entity_id
_entity_poly.type
_entity_poly.pdbx_seq_one_letter_code
_entity_poly.pdbx_strand_id
1 'polypeptide(L)'
;MRRMSWNVLNVLKDVWCAYSNPIPKNRTQLLLLIILCCIISASIGLLLHNWLFRSLHYHTLLTVTLSSVVSTITFIVLVLMHPIRCMVTIMLPVMGTKQGRRLLLSICFMQIALKIIPNIISNMRAVPRTLGCISRHSAEMLLNSTFLFQTTITDINHLAKYDPFETKTSNVGISAQVNTSLVCDRISKISEKVQKDLTAVALLFKDRVLLSNRIIAGIFVLVLLFNATWYLKRYLTDLKFDNLYITKRLEKLALENNGSHLLTSSRVKLIRSTGLKLSKMEILHYIIRSLILVSFGLFIAMTIAVDHITYQFALTVGEWVEKVPSVQIEFDIKYRATINLGLLTMNRPFHKMYNWNITFVSSQCRTQATPPDYSVARNVVLICCVISAMILLEAYAHRLCRKISASFYEQREEQRVSYLFQKILRKHKNVPDFPI
;
A
#
# COMPACT_ATOMS: atom_id res chain seq x y z
N MET A 1 29.87 11.31 -31.12
CA MET A 1 29.46 10.56 -29.91
C MET A 1 30.63 10.05 -29.05
N ARG A 2 31.64 9.32 -29.57
CA ARG A 2 32.75 8.77 -28.74
C ARG A 2 33.56 9.82 -27.95
N ARG A 3 33.88 10.98 -28.56
CA ARG A 3 34.63 12.07 -27.90
C ARG A 3 33.84 12.71 -26.74
N MET A 4 32.52 12.83 -26.90
CA MET A 4 31.62 13.38 -25.87
C MET A 4 31.48 12.41 -24.68
N SER A 5 31.38 11.10 -24.94
CA SER A 5 31.39 10.07 -23.90
C SER A 5 32.70 10.04 -23.09
N TRP A 6 33.84 10.28 -23.76
CA TRP A 6 35.15 10.32 -23.12
C TRP A 6 35.33 11.55 -22.20
N ASN A 7 34.86 12.71 -22.64
CA ASN A 7 34.90 13.93 -21.83
C ASN A 7 34.03 13.81 -20.58
N VAL A 8 32.82 13.22 -20.69
CA VAL A 8 31.94 12.99 -19.54
C VAL A 8 32.57 12.05 -18.51
N LEU A 9 33.22 10.97 -18.97
CA LEU A 9 33.88 10.02 -18.06
C LEU A 9 35.04 10.65 -17.28
N ASN A 10 35.83 11.51 -17.94
CA ASN A 10 36.92 12.22 -17.29
C ASN A 10 36.40 13.22 -16.24
N VAL A 11 35.37 14.00 -16.58
CA VAL A 11 34.74 14.91 -15.62
C VAL A 11 34.19 14.16 -14.41
N LEU A 12 33.49 13.04 -14.61
CA LEU A 12 32.99 12.20 -13.52
C LEU A 12 34.12 11.68 -12.62
N LYS A 13 35.25 11.30 -13.22
CA LYS A 13 36.42 10.84 -12.48
C LYS A 13 37.03 11.97 -11.64
N ASP A 14 37.15 13.16 -12.20
CA ASP A 14 37.70 14.33 -11.50
C ASP A 14 36.80 14.77 -10.34
N VAL A 15 35.47 14.77 -10.55
CA VAL A 15 34.47 15.03 -9.50
C VAL A 15 34.57 13.97 -8.39
N TRP A 16 34.64 12.69 -8.75
CA TRP A 16 34.77 11.60 -7.78
C TRP A 16 36.05 11.74 -6.95
N CYS A 17 37.18 12.00 -7.61
CA CYS A 17 38.47 12.20 -6.94
C CYS A 17 38.46 13.43 -6.03
N ALA A 18 37.83 14.53 -6.43
CA ALA A 18 37.68 15.72 -5.57
C ALA A 18 36.88 15.40 -4.29
N TYR A 19 35.87 14.53 -4.40
CA TYR A 19 35.00 14.19 -3.28
C TYR A 19 35.57 13.12 -2.34
N SER A 20 36.25 12.11 -2.88
CA SER A 20 36.76 10.96 -2.11
C SER A 20 38.08 11.23 -1.40
N ASN A 21 38.87 12.21 -1.85
CA ASN A 21 40.13 12.56 -1.20
C ASN A 21 39.89 13.25 0.15
N PRO A 22 40.73 13.01 1.17
CA PRO A 22 40.60 13.66 2.48
C PRO A 22 40.90 15.15 2.40
N ILE A 23 41.93 15.54 1.63
CA ILE A 23 42.38 16.92 1.47
C ILE A 23 42.35 17.27 -0.03
N PRO A 24 41.66 18.35 -0.44
CA PRO A 24 41.65 18.79 -1.83
C PRO A 24 43.04 19.29 -2.22
N LYS A 25 43.55 18.86 -3.38
CA LYS A 25 44.91 19.22 -3.82
C LYS A 25 44.98 20.63 -4.41
N ASN A 26 43.94 21.03 -5.13
CA ASN A 26 43.89 22.28 -5.90
C ASN A 26 42.55 23.02 -5.65
N ARG A 27 42.50 24.32 -5.97
CA ARG A 27 41.29 25.16 -5.81
C ARG A 27 40.07 24.62 -6.57
N THR A 28 40.28 24.03 -7.75
CA THR A 28 39.21 23.41 -8.55
C THR A 28 38.59 22.22 -7.83
N GLN A 29 39.39 21.35 -7.21
CA GLN A 29 38.90 20.22 -6.42
C GLN A 29 38.15 20.68 -5.17
N LEU A 30 38.63 21.74 -4.50
CA LEU A 30 37.93 22.34 -3.37
C LEU A 30 36.54 22.87 -3.79
N LEU A 31 36.47 23.57 -4.93
CA LEU A 31 35.20 24.08 -5.46
C LEU A 31 34.23 22.95 -5.85
N LEU A 32 34.72 21.90 -6.50
CA LEU A 32 33.90 20.71 -6.83
C LEU A 32 33.38 20.01 -5.57
N LEU A 33 34.23 19.87 -4.53
CA LEU A 33 33.83 19.32 -3.24
C LEU A 33 32.72 20.15 -2.60
N ILE A 34 32.87 21.47 -2.54
CA ILE A 34 31.87 22.39 -1.99
C ILE A 34 30.53 22.27 -2.74
N ILE A 35 30.56 22.29 -4.08
CA ILE A 35 29.36 22.15 -4.91
C ILE A 35 28.65 20.82 -4.61
N LEU A 36 29.39 19.71 -4.59
CA LEU A 36 28.79 18.39 -4.36
C LEU A 36 28.22 18.27 -2.94
N CYS A 37 28.94 18.75 -1.93
CA CYS A 37 28.44 18.80 -0.56
C CYS A 37 27.18 19.67 -0.44
N CYS A 38 27.11 20.80 -1.15
CA CYS A 38 25.94 21.68 -1.19
C CYS A 38 24.73 21.00 -1.83
N ILE A 39 24.91 20.30 -2.95
CA ILE A 39 23.85 19.53 -3.62
C ILE A 39 23.32 18.45 -2.68
N ILE A 40 24.23 17.68 -2.06
CA ILE A 40 23.84 16.61 -1.13
C ILE A 40 23.09 17.19 0.08
N SER A 41 23.60 18.24 0.72
CA SER A 41 22.96 18.86 1.88
C SER A 41 21.60 19.45 1.54
N ALA A 42 21.47 20.14 0.40
CA ALA A 42 20.20 20.71 -0.05
C ALA A 42 19.17 19.62 -0.33
N SER A 43 19.59 18.50 -0.95
CA SER A 43 18.69 17.36 -1.19
C SER A 43 18.18 16.74 0.12
N ILE A 44 19.05 16.58 1.13
CA ILE A 44 18.68 16.09 2.46
C ILE A 44 17.72 17.06 3.15
N GLY A 45 18.00 18.36 3.11
CA GLY A 45 17.13 19.41 3.65
C GLY A 45 15.74 19.41 3.01
N LEU A 46 15.67 19.31 1.67
CA LEU A 46 14.39 19.27 0.94
C LEU A 46 13.57 18.02 1.27
N LEU A 47 14.23 16.86 1.39
CA LEU A 47 13.56 15.62 1.81
C LEU A 47 13.03 15.74 3.23
N LEU A 48 13.80 16.31 4.16
CA LEU A 48 13.39 16.54 5.53
C LEU A 48 12.21 17.53 5.61
N HIS A 49 12.27 18.63 4.87
CA HIS A 49 11.17 19.60 4.78
C HIS A 49 9.89 18.92 4.30
N ASN A 50 9.96 18.16 3.20
CA ASN A 50 8.79 17.45 2.67
C ASN A 50 8.23 16.42 3.65
N TRP A 51 9.09 15.71 4.38
CA TRP A 51 8.65 14.74 5.39
C TRP A 51 7.96 15.45 6.57
N LEU A 52 8.53 16.53 7.09
CA LEU A 52 7.94 17.29 8.19
C LEU A 52 6.62 17.99 7.79
N PHE A 53 6.60 18.62 6.61
CA PHE A 53 5.46 19.39 6.14
C PHE A 53 4.34 18.49 5.63
N ARG A 54 4.61 17.64 4.61
CA ARG A 54 3.58 16.82 3.97
C ARG A 54 3.21 15.59 4.77
N SER A 55 4.21 14.95 5.40
CA SER A 55 3.93 13.74 6.19
C SER A 55 3.44 14.13 7.57
N LEU A 56 4.22 14.87 8.36
CA LEU A 56 3.91 15.14 9.77
C LEU A 56 2.95 16.33 10.02
N HIS A 57 2.62 17.12 9.00
CA HIS A 57 1.70 18.27 9.08
C HIS A 57 2.15 19.36 10.07
N TYR A 58 3.46 19.56 10.22
CA TYR A 58 4.00 20.66 11.01
C TYR A 58 3.82 22.01 10.29
N HIS A 59 3.75 23.10 11.07
CA HIS A 59 3.65 24.46 10.55
C HIS A 59 4.81 24.82 9.61
N THR A 60 4.52 25.50 8.50
CA THR A 60 5.48 25.82 7.44
C THR A 60 6.76 26.48 7.97
N LEU A 61 6.63 27.54 8.78
CA LEU A 61 7.78 28.25 9.35
C LEU A 61 8.74 27.29 10.10
N LEU A 62 8.20 26.43 10.96
CA LEU A 62 8.99 25.46 11.74
C LEU A 62 9.69 24.44 10.82
N THR A 63 8.99 23.95 9.80
CA THR A 63 9.59 22.97 8.87
C THR A 63 10.69 23.58 8.02
N VAL A 64 10.55 24.83 7.57
CA VAL A 64 11.57 25.53 6.80
C VAL A 64 12.79 25.79 7.67
N THR A 65 12.62 26.37 8.86
CA THR A 65 13.74 26.68 9.77
C THR A 65 14.50 25.42 10.19
N LEU A 66 13.81 24.36 10.57
CA LEU A 66 14.47 23.10 10.96
C LEU A 66 15.22 22.47 9.79
N SER A 67 14.60 22.43 8.60
CA SER A 67 15.23 21.87 7.41
C SER A 67 16.45 22.67 6.95
N SER A 68 16.41 24.02 7.04
CA SER A 68 17.54 24.87 6.69
C SER A 68 18.69 24.69 7.67
N VAL A 69 18.42 24.62 8.98
CA VAL A 69 19.44 24.38 10.01
C VAL A 69 20.09 23.00 9.82
N VAL A 70 19.30 21.95 9.57
CA VAL A 70 19.85 20.61 9.32
C VAL A 70 20.67 20.59 8.03
N SER A 71 20.22 21.27 6.98
CA SER A 71 20.97 21.37 5.72
C SER A 71 22.31 22.08 5.90
N THR A 72 22.36 23.20 6.63
CA THR A 72 23.61 23.93 6.88
C THR A 72 24.58 23.12 7.73
N ILE A 73 24.11 22.48 8.79
CA ILE A 73 24.94 21.57 9.61
C ILE A 73 25.49 20.43 8.75
N THR A 74 24.63 19.80 7.95
CA THR A 74 25.04 18.68 7.07
C THR A 74 26.07 19.13 6.04
N PHE A 75 25.91 20.32 5.46
CA PHE A 75 26.88 20.92 4.54
C PHE A 75 28.26 21.08 5.21
N ILE A 76 28.30 21.75 6.36
CA ILE A 76 29.54 22.01 7.11
C ILE A 76 30.22 20.68 7.46
N VAL A 77 29.45 19.73 7.99
CA VAL A 77 29.98 18.42 8.38
C VAL A 77 30.50 17.64 7.17
N LEU A 78 29.82 17.65 6.03
CA LEU A 78 30.29 16.95 4.82
C LEU A 78 31.58 17.57 4.26
N VAL A 79 31.73 18.89 4.32
CA VAL A 79 32.97 19.56 3.86
C VAL A 79 34.13 19.22 4.78
N LEU A 80 33.92 19.27 6.11
CA LEU A 80 34.98 19.10 7.10
C LEU A 80 35.33 17.64 7.42
N MET A 81 34.34 16.73 7.39
CA MET A 81 34.48 15.36 7.90
C MET A 81 34.49 14.33 6.76
N HIS A 82 35.69 13.95 6.33
CA HIS A 82 35.90 12.92 5.30
C HIS A 82 35.20 11.57 5.59
N PRO A 83 35.19 11.04 6.83
CA PRO A 83 34.47 9.79 7.12
C PRO A 83 32.97 9.88 6.89
N ILE A 84 32.37 11.06 7.15
CA ILE A 84 30.92 11.26 7.00
C ILE A 84 30.55 11.32 5.52
N ARG A 85 31.40 11.91 4.66
CA ARG A 85 31.23 11.83 3.20
C ARG A 85 31.17 10.37 2.71
N CYS A 86 32.11 9.55 3.16
CA CYS A 86 32.15 8.13 2.82
C CYS A 86 30.87 7.42 3.27
N MET A 87 30.46 7.64 4.53
CA MET A 87 29.25 7.05 5.11
C MET A 87 27.99 7.43 4.32
N VAL A 88 27.78 8.70 4.00
CA VAL A 88 26.62 9.17 3.22
C VAL A 88 26.63 8.55 1.82
N THR A 89 27.80 8.39 1.22
CA THR A 89 27.94 7.73 -0.09
C THR A 89 27.61 6.24 -0.04
N ILE A 90 27.98 5.56 1.05
CA ILE A 90 27.65 4.14 1.29
C ILE A 90 26.14 3.95 1.50
N MET A 91 25.39 4.95 1.98
CA MET A 91 23.93 4.82 2.11
C MET A 91 23.24 4.52 0.79
N LEU A 92 23.72 5.07 -0.34
CA LEU A 92 23.12 4.87 -1.66
C LEU A 92 23.08 3.38 -2.07
N PRO A 93 24.19 2.62 -2.09
CA PRO A 93 24.13 1.19 -2.31
C PRO A 93 23.39 0.45 -1.19
N VAL A 94 23.47 0.88 0.07
CA VAL A 94 22.73 0.23 1.16
C VAL A 94 21.21 0.34 0.96
N MET A 95 20.71 1.46 0.42
CA MET A 95 19.31 1.58 0.00
C MET A 95 18.95 0.51 -1.04
N GLY A 96 19.87 0.14 -1.93
CA GLY A 96 19.74 -0.96 -2.89
C GLY A 96 19.61 -2.37 -2.29
N THR A 97 19.78 -2.55 -0.98
CA THR A 97 19.79 -3.86 -0.31
C THR A 97 18.46 -4.20 0.37
N LYS A 98 18.46 -5.20 1.27
CA LYS A 98 17.32 -5.57 2.11
C LYS A 98 16.64 -4.39 2.81
N GLN A 99 17.39 -3.34 3.17
CA GLN A 99 16.81 -2.19 3.86
C GLN A 99 15.84 -1.42 2.97
N GLY A 100 16.24 -1.01 1.75
CA GLY A 100 15.32 -0.28 0.88
C GLY A 100 14.15 -1.14 0.41
N ARG A 101 14.33 -2.46 0.27
CA ARG A 101 13.20 -3.38 -0.02
C ARG A 101 12.14 -3.34 1.07
N ARG A 102 12.54 -3.29 2.35
CA ARG A 102 11.58 -3.16 3.47
C ARG A 102 10.80 -1.86 3.40
N LEU A 103 11.46 -0.75 3.05
CA LEU A 103 10.77 0.53 2.84
C LEU A 103 9.76 0.46 1.69
N LEU A 104 10.16 -0.09 0.54
CA LEU A 104 9.29 -0.24 -0.62
C LEU A 104 8.08 -1.13 -0.32
N LEU A 105 8.27 -2.25 0.39
CA LEU A 105 7.18 -3.10 0.86
C LEU A 105 6.24 -2.32 1.80
N SER A 106 6.77 -1.51 2.72
CA SER A 106 5.97 -0.65 3.58
C SER A 106 5.14 0.37 2.79
N ILE A 107 5.69 0.92 1.69
CA ILE A 107 4.95 1.83 0.79
C ILE A 107 3.80 1.08 0.11
N CYS A 108 4.03 -0.15 -0.37
CA CYS A 108 2.94 -0.99 -0.92
C CYS A 108 1.83 -1.22 0.11
N PHE A 109 2.18 -1.64 1.32
CA PHE A 109 1.21 -1.82 2.41
C PHE A 109 0.44 -0.54 2.69
N MET A 110 1.12 0.61 2.70
CA MET A 110 0.44 1.89 2.91
C MET A 110 -0.54 2.24 1.79
N GLN A 111 -0.20 1.98 0.53
CA GLN A 111 -1.15 2.22 -0.57
C GLN A 111 -2.41 1.36 -0.44
N ILE A 112 -2.26 0.08 -0.10
CA ILE A 112 -3.39 -0.81 0.17
C ILE A 112 -4.24 -0.26 1.32
N ALA A 113 -3.57 0.12 2.40
CA ALA A 113 -4.22 0.54 3.61
C ALA A 113 -4.96 1.89 3.50
N LEU A 114 -4.45 2.82 2.69
CA LEU A 114 -5.03 4.16 2.54
C LEU A 114 -5.97 4.29 1.34
N LYS A 115 -5.89 3.41 0.36
CA LYS A 115 -6.72 3.48 -0.86
C LYS A 115 -7.67 2.30 -1.00
N ILE A 116 -7.16 1.08 -0.95
CA ILE A 116 -7.96 -0.13 -1.22
C ILE A 116 -8.90 -0.42 -0.05
N ILE A 117 -8.38 -0.49 1.17
CA ILE A 117 -9.18 -0.84 2.36
C ILE A 117 -10.35 0.15 2.57
N PRO A 118 -10.16 1.48 2.49
CA PRO A 118 -11.27 2.42 2.58
C PRO A 118 -12.29 2.27 1.45
N ASN A 119 -11.86 1.91 0.23
CA ASN A 119 -12.76 1.68 -0.90
C ASN A 119 -13.62 0.42 -0.69
N ILE A 120 -13.00 -0.68 -0.25
CA ILE A 120 -13.70 -1.91 0.18
C ILE A 120 -14.75 -1.58 1.23
N ILE A 121 -14.37 -0.84 2.28
CA ILE A 121 -15.29 -0.47 3.37
C ILE A 121 -16.43 0.43 2.84
N SER A 122 -16.14 1.36 1.94
CA SER A 122 -17.14 2.23 1.32
C SER A 122 -18.19 1.43 0.53
N ASN A 123 -17.74 0.53 -0.35
CA ASN A 123 -18.61 -0.34 -1.13
C ASN A 123 -19.39 -1.32 -0.25
N MET A 124 -18.75 -1.91 0.76
CA MET A 124 -19.42 -2.75 1.74
C MET A 124 -20.47 -2.00 2.55
N ARG A 125 -20.30 -0.70 2.81
CA ARG A 125 -21.27 0.13 3.53
C ARG A 125 -22.48 0.52 2.66
N ALA A 126 -22.29 0.61 1.35
CA ALA A 126 -23.35 0.91 0.40
C ALA A 126 -24.51 -0.11 0.48
N VAL A 127 -24.17 -1.39 0.65
CA VAL A 127 -25.14 -2.50 0.70
C VAL A 127 -26.11 -2.42 1.90
N PRO A 128 -25.68 -2.37 3.17
CA PRO A 128 -26.59 -2.26 4.31
C PRO A 128 -27.35 -0.93 4.33
N ARG A 129 -26.83 0.15 3.71
CA ARG A 129 -27.59 1.39 3.49
C ARG A 129 -28.76 1.16 2.56
N THR A 130 -28.51 0.55 1.40
CA THR A 130 -29.55 0.23 0.42
C THR A 130 -30.57 -0.76 1.01
N LEU A 131 -30.12 -1.84 1.65
CA LEU A 131 -31.03 -2.80 2.31
C LEU A 131 -31.85 -2.15 3.43
N GLY A 132 -31.23 -1.31 4.25
CA GLY A 132 -31.94 -0.54 5.29
C GLY A 132 -33.01 0.38 4.70
N CYS A 133 -32.69 1.08 3.60
CA CYS A 133 -33.68 1.92 2.91
C CYS A 133 -34.81 1.10 2.28
N ILE A 134 -34.49 0.01 1.58
CA ILE A 134 -35.47 -0.91 0.98
C ILE A 134 -36.43 -1.43 2.05
N SER A 135 -35.89 -1.95 3.15
CA SER A 135 -36.68 -2.55 4.23
C SER A 135 -37.60 -1.53 4.92
N ARG A 136 -37.14 -0.28 5.08
CA ARG A 136 -37.96 0.81 5.62
C ARG A 136 -39.08 1.16 4.65
N HIS A 137 -38.75 1.36 3.38
CA HIS A 137 -39.72 1.76 2.37
C HIS A 137 -40.75 0.66 2.13
N SER A 138 -40.33 -0.61 2.05
CA SER A 138 -41.24 -1.73 1.87
C SER A 138 -42.19 -1.90 3.07
N ALA A 139 -41.69 -1.70 4.30
CA ALA A 139 -42.53 -1.67 5.49
C ALA A 139 -43.54 -0.53 5.44
N GLU A 140 -43.13 0.70 5.12
CA GLU A 140 -44.04 1.86 4.98
C GLU A 140 -45.14 1.58 3.91
N MET A 141 -44.77 0.99 2.77
CA MET A 141 -45.71 0.69 1.69
C MET A 141 -46.67 -0.47 2.02
N LEU A 142 -46.20 -1.52 2.70
CA LEU A 142 -47.06 -2.61 3.20
C LEU A 142 -48.12 -2.07 4.17
N LEU A 143 -47.73 -1.13 5.03
CA LEU A 143 -48.64 -0.55 6.02
C LEU A 143 -49.68 0.36 5.38
N ASN A 144 -49.27 1.20 4.44
CA ASN A 144 -50.22 2.00 3.67
C ASN A 144 -51.22 1.13 2.92
N SER A 145 -50.78 -0.01 2.37
CA SER A 145 -51.69 -0.95 1.72
C SER A 145 -52.66 -1.62 2.69
N THR A 146 -52.20 -1.99 3.90
CA THR A 146 -53.06 -2.57 4.94
C THR A 146 -54.12 -1.59 5.42
N PHE A 147 -53.75 -0.31 5.58
CA PHE A 147 -54.71 0.75 5.89
C PHE A 147 -55.76 0.91 4.78
N LEU A 148 -55.31 0.92 3.51
CA LEU A 148 -56.20 0.99 2.34
C LEU A 148 -57.18 -0.20 2.31
N PHE A 149 -56.71 -1.41 2.59
CA PHE A 149 -57.55 -2.59 2.73
C PHE A 149 -58.61 -2.42 3.81
N GLN A 150 -58.20 -1.93 4.97
CA GLN A 150 -59.13 -1.70 6.07
C GLN A 150 -60.21 -0.68 5.69
N THR A 151 -59.86 0.39 4.95
CA THR A 151 -60.82 1.35 4.40
C THR A 151 -61.77 0.70 3.38
N THR A 152 -61.27 -0.15 2.47
CA THR A 152 -62.15 -0.85 1.51
C THR A 152 -63.13 -1.80 2.20
N ILE A 153 -62.71 -2.46 3.28
CA ILE A 153 -63.58 -3.34 4.07
C ILE A 153 -64.61 -2.53 4.85
N THR A 154 -64.24 -1.37 5.40
CA THR A 154 -65.23 -0.47 6.02
C THR A 154 -66.26 0.03 5.02
N ASP A 155 -65.85 0.36 3.79
CA ASP A 155 -66.77 0.77 2.72
C ASP A 155 -67.73 -0.37 2.36
N ILE A 156 -67.24 -1.61 2.27
CA ILE A 156 -68.07 -2.81 2.01
C ILE A 156 -69.06 -3.03 3.15
N ASN A 157 -68.61 -2.96 4.40
CA ASN A 157 -69.49 -3.12 5.56
C ASN A 157 -70.54 -2.00 5.64
N HIS A 158 -70.21 -0.78 5.21
CA HIS A 158 -71.16 0.32 5.15
C HIS A 158 -72.20 0.11 4.02
N LEU A 159 -71.75 -0.37 2.85
CA LEU A 159 -72.65 -0.74 1.75
C LEU A 159 -73.59 -1.90 2.14
N ALA A 160 -73.09 -2.88 2.89
CA ALA A 160 -73.88 -4.01 3.37
C ALA A 160 -74.92 -3.62 4.45
N LYS A 161 -74.67 -2.55 5.22
CA LYS A 161 -75.61 -2.03 6.24
C LYS A 161 -76.72 -1.16 5.67
N TYR A 162 -76.57 -0.61 4.46
CA TYR A 162 -77.57 0.24 3.81
C TYR A 162 -78.61 -0.55 2.99
N ASP A 163 -78.66 -1.87 3.16
CA ASP A 163 -79.71 -2.72 2.58
C ASP A 163 -81.02 -2.48 3.37
N PRO A 164 -82.12 -2.03 2.74
CA PRO A 164 -83.36 -1.65 3.43
C PRO A 164 -84.10 -2.81 4.11
N PHE A 165 -83.65 -4.04 3.93
CA PHE A 165 -84.26 -5.26 4.46
C PHE A 165 -83.20 -6.05 5.23
N GLU A 166 -83.46 -6.31 6.52
CA GLU A 166 -82.58 -7.00 7.47
C GLU A 166 -82.12 -8.38 6.97
N THR A 167 -81.10 -8.42 6.11
CA THR A 167 -80.39 -9.64 5.79
C THR A 167 -79.25 -9.82 6.80
N LYS A 168 -79.05 -11.07 7.23
CA LYS A 168 -78.05 -11.44 8.25
C LYS A 168 -76.64 -11.18 7.70
N THR A 169 -76.11 -9.98 7.93
CA THR A 169 -74.79 -9.57 7.43
C THR A 169 -73.68 -10.27 8.20
N SER A 170 -72.79 -10.94 7.48
CA SER A 170 -71.54 -11.46 8.05
C SER A 170 -70.55 -10.30 8.16
N ASN A 171 -70.17 -9.88 9.36
CA ASN A 171 -69.11 -8.89 9.54
C ASN A 171 -67.78 -9.53 9.10
N VAL A 172 -67.25 -9.09 7.95
CA VAL A 172 -65.91 -9.49 7.51
C VAL A 172 -64.92 -8.55 8.18
N GLY A 173 -64.18 -9.06 9.16
CA GLY A 173 -63.09 -8.36 9.83
C GLY A 173 -61.76 -9.01 9.47
N ILE A 174 -60.83 -8.23 8.90
CA ILE A 174 -59.43 -8.64 8.75
C ILE A 174 -58.62 -7.87 9.79
N SER A 175 -58.05 -8.58 10.76
CA SER A 175 -57.15 -8.02 11.76
C SER A 175 -55.69 -8.31 11.38
N ALA A 176 -55.02 -7.31 10.84
CA ALA A 176 -53.56 -7.33 10.65
C ALA A 176 -52.92 -6.43 11.71
N GLN A 177 -52.69 -6.96 12.90
CA GLN A 177 -52.09 -6.21 14.02
C GLN A 177 -50.57 -6.42 14.03
N VAL A 178 -49.86 -5.66 13.18
CA VAL A 178 -48.39 -5.66 13.15
C VAL A 178 -47.89 -4.39 13.83
N ASN A 179 -47.05 -4.52 14.87
CA ASN A 179 -46.44 -3.37 15.55
C ASN A 179 -45.36 -2.75 14.65
N THR A 180 -45.78 -1.74 13.89
CA THR A 180 -45.08 -1.12 12.76
C THR A 180 -43.83 -0.34 13.17
N SER A 181 -43.95 0.44 14.24
CA SER A 181 -42.89 1.26 14.79
C SER A 181 -41.71 0.42 15.29
N LEU A 182 -41.99 -0.71 15.94
CA LEU A 182 -40.98 -1.61 16.49
C LEU A 182 -40.14 -2.28 15.38
N VAL A 183 -40.79 -2.74 14.30
CA VAL A 183 -40.09 -3.42 13.19
C VAL A 183 -39.22 -2.43 12.41
N CYS A 184 -39.77 -1.25 12.10
CA CYS A 184 -39.02 -0.19 11.41
C CYS A 184 -37.84 0.32 12.25
N ASP A 185 -38.04 0.50 13.57
CA ASP A 185 -37.00 0.93 14.51
C ASP A 185 -35.89 -0.12 14.66
N ARG A 186 -36.23 -1.41 14.73
CA ARG A 186 -35.23 -2.48 14.77
C ARG A 186 -34.36 -2.51 13.52
N ILE A 187 -34.96 -2.39 12.34
CA ILE A 187 -34.21 -2.49 11.09
C ILE A 187 -33.35 -1.24 10.84
N SER A 188 -33.87 -0.05 11.12
CA SER A 188 -33.11 1.19 11.03
C SER A 188 -31.90 1.17 11.98
N LYS A 189 -32.10 0.72 13.22
CA LYS A 189 -31.06 0.59 14.24
C LYS A 189 -29.97 -0.42 13.87
N ILE A 190 -30.32 -1.54 13.23
CA ILE A 190 -29.34 -2.51 12.73
C ILE A 190 -28.50 -1.91 11.59
N SER A 191 -29.14 -1.26 10.61
CA SER A 191 -28.42 -0.62 9.50
C SER A 191 -27.50 0.50 10.00
N GLU A 192 -27.98 1.34 10.92
CA GLU A 192 -27.21 2.43 11.51
C GLU A 192 -26.01 1.90 12.31
N LYS A 193 -26.22 0.85 13.12
CA LYS A 193 -25.14 0.20 13.88
C LYS A 193 -24.05 -0.34 12.97
N VAL A 194 -24.41 -1.10 11.93
CA VAL A 194 -23.44 -1.65 10.96
C VAL A 194 -22.68 -0.53 10.25
N GLN A 195 -23.36 0.55 9.86
CA GLN A 195 -22.70 1.70 9.25
C GLN A 195 -21.71 2.38 10.19
N LYS A 196 -22.09 2.56 11.46
CA LYS A 196 -21.26 3.19 12.49
C LYS A 196 -20.02 2.34 12.81
N ASP A 197 -20.18 1.02 12.89
CA ASP A 197 -19.05 0.11 13.12
C ASP A 197 -18.07 0.17 11.93
N LEU A 198 -18.57 0.18 10.70
CA LEU A 198 -17.75 0.31 9.49
C LEU A 198 -17.08 1.69 9.34
N THR A 199 -17.70 2.79 9.80
CA THR A 199 -17.06 4.11 9.80
C THR A 199 -15.97 4.21 10.86
N ALA A 200 -16.23 3.67 12.06
CA ALA A 200 -15.24 3.64 13.13
C ALA A 200 -13.99 2.86 12.70
N VAL A 201 -14.15 1.68 12.09
CA VAL A 201 -13.03 0.88 11.57
C VAL A 201 -12.24 1.67 10.50
N ALA A 202 -12.92 2.32 9.56
CA ALA A 202 -12.23 3.10 8.51
C ALA A 202 -11.41 4.28 9.05
N LEU A 203 -11.96 5.03 10.02
CA LEU A 203 -11.28 6.19 10.62
C LEU A 203 -10.09 5.76 11.47
N LEU A 204 -10.29 4.79 12.36
CA LEU A 204 -9.21 4.25 13.21
C LEU A 204 -8.07 3.69 12.36
N PHE A 205 -8.40 2.99 11.27
CA PHE A 205 -7.41 2.40 10.41
C PHE A 205 -6.58 3.46 9.67
N LYS A 206 -7.22 4.50 9.12
CA LYS A 206 -6.54 5.57 8.37
C LYS A 206 -5.52 6.32 9.23
N ASP A 207 -5.91 6.76 10.43
CA ASP A 207 -5.05 7.58 11.29
C ASP A 207 -3.87 6.78 11.85
N ARG A 208 -4.12 5.52 12.24
CA ARG A 208 -3.08 4.61 12.76
C ARG A 208 -2.06 4.24 11.69
N VAL A 209 -2.51 3.96 10.48
CA VAL A 209 -1.63 3.63 9.34
C VAL A 209 -0.75 4.82 8.97
N LEU A 210 -1.33 6.03 8.93
CA LEU A 210 -0.58 7.23 8.58
C LEU A 210 0.50 7.55 9.62
N LEU A 211 0.19 7.42 10.91
CA LEU A 211 1.16 7.58 12.00
C LEU A 211 2.27 6.53 11.92
N SER A 212 1.90 5.26 11.69
CA SER A 212 2.86 4.16 11.55
C SER A 212 3.85 4.42 10.41
N ASN A 213 3.38 4.85 9.24
CA ASN A 213 4.26 5.16 8.12
C ASN A 213 5.26 6.28 8.41
N ARG A 214 4.83 7.32 9.14
CA ARG A 214 5.75 8.42 9.55
C ARG A 214 6.88 7.87 10.42
N ILE A 215 6.55 7.02 11.40
CA ILE A 215 7.52 6.39 12.30
C ILE A 215 8.46 5.46 11.53
N ILE A 216 7.93 4.64 10.62
CA ILE A 216 8.71 3.72 9.78
C ILE A 216 9.73 4.47 8.92
N ALA A 217 9.35 5.61 8.33
CA ALA A 217 10.26 6.44 7.54
C ALA A 217 11.45 6.95 8.38
N GLY A 218 11.20 7.41 9.61
CA GLY A 218 12.26 7.83 10.54
C GLY A 218 13.18 6.67 10.96
N ILE A 219 12.60 5.53 11.34
CA ILE A 219 13.36 4.31 11.69
C ILE A 219 14.22 3.86 10.51
N PHE A 220 13.69 3.93 9.28
CA PHE A 220 14.44 3.56 8.09
C PHE A 220 15.71 4.41 7.92
N VAL A 221 15.63 5.73 8.11
CA VAL A 221 16.80 6.62 8.03
C VAL A 221 17.83 6.26 9.11
N LEU A 222 17.39 6.01 10.35
CA LEU A 222 18.28 5.59 11.44
C LEU A 222 18.97 4.25 11.14
N VAL A 223 18.24 3.29 10.57
CA VAL A 223 18.78 1.99 10.17
C VAL A 223 19.77 2.13 9.00
N LEU A 224 19.53 3.02 8.05
CA LEU A 224 20.49 3.31 6.97
C LEU A 224 21.79 3.89 7.52
N LEU A 225 21.69 4.89 8.41
CA LEU A 225 22.83 5.48 9.13
C LEU A 225 23.62 4.38 9.85
N PHE A 226 22.95 3.60 10.70
CA PHE A 226 23.59 2.54 11.46
C PHE A 226 24.32 1.53 10.57
N ASN A 227 23.69 1.04 9.49
CA ASN A 227 24.32 0.06 8.60
C ASN A 227 25.53 0.65 7.84
N ALA A 228 25.44 1.90 7.39
CA ALA A 228 26.53 2.58 6.72
C ALA A 228 27.71 2.81 7.67
N THR A 229 27.45 3.30 8.89
CA THR A 229 28.47 3.47 9.94
C THR A 229 29.10 2.13 10.32
N TRP A 230 28.29 1.10 10.55
CA TRP A 230 28.76 -0.23 10.92
C TRP A 230 29.63 -0.85 9.84
N TYR A 231 29.21 -0.77 8.56
CA TYR A 231 29.98 -1.27 7.44
C TYR A 231 31.32 -0.53 7.33
N LEU A 232 31.30 0.80 7.39
CA LEU A 232 32.53 1.60 7.30
C LEU A 232 33.48 1.33 8.48
N LYS A 233 32.96 1.29 9.71
CA LYS A 233 33.75 0.96 10.91
C LYS A 233 34.44 -0.39 10.73
N ARG A 234 33.69 -1.43 10.35
CA ARG A 234 34.25 -2.78 10.19
C ARG A 234 35.23 -2.87 9.03
N TYR A 235 34.98 -2.15 7.93
CA TYR A 235 35.93 -2.03 6.83
C TYR A 235 37.28 -1.43 7.28
N LEU A 236 37.23 -0.43 8.15
CA LEU A 236 38.41 0.24 8.67
C LEU A 236 39.10 -0.57 9.77
N THR A 237 38.38 -1.32 10.62
CA THR A 237 39.00 -2.03 11.76
C THR A 237 39.43 -3.46 11.44
N ASP A 238 38.68 -4.20 10.62
CA ASP A 238 38.88 -5.64 10.38
C ASP A 238 39.41 -5.91 8.95
N LEU A 239 40.65 -6.41 8.86
CA LEU A 239 41.31 -6.77 7.59
C LEU A 239 40.68 -8.01 6.93
N LYS A 240 39.98 -8.86 7.68
CA LYS A 240 39.32 -10.08 7.19
C LYS A 240 37.93 -9.78 6.61
N PHE A 241 37.25 -8.76 7.15
CA PHE A 241 35.91 -8.38 6.73
C PHE A 241 35.86 -8.01 5.24
N ASP A 242 34.98 -8.64 4.45
CA ASP A 242 34.73 -8.33 3.03
C ASP A 242 36.02 -8.24 2.16
N ASN A 243 37.03 -9.05 2.50
CA ASN A 243 38.35 -9.06 1.85
C ASN A 243 38.60 -10.40 1.12
N LEU A 244 37.76 -10.71 0.14
CA LEU A 244 37.78 -11.99 -0.60
C LEU A 244 37.85 -11.80 -2.12
N TYR A 245 38.16 -10.60 -2.60
CA TYR A 245 38.02 -10.26 -4.01
C TYR A 245 39.35 -10.15 -4.73
N ILE A 246 39.38 -10.66 -5.96
CA ILE A 246 40.47 -10.39 -6.91
C ILE A 246 40.27 -8.96 -7.45
N THR A 247 41.16 -8.05 -7.04
CA THR A 247 41.21 -6.67 -7.50
C THR A 247 42.41 -6.45 -8.41
N LYS A 248 42.37 -5.40 -9.25
CA LYS A 248 43.52 -5.01 -10.10
C LYS A 248 44.79 -4.75 -9.29
N ARG A 249 44.65 -4.20 -8.07
CA ARG A 249 45.78 -3.98 -7.14
C ARG A 249 46.38 -5.31 -6.67
N LEU A 250 45.55 -6.29 -6.34
CA LEU A 250 46.01 -7.64 -5.97
C LEU A 250 46.67 -8.38 -7.15
N GLU A 251 46.10 -8.26 -8.35
CA GLU A 251 46.69 -8.82 -9.58
C GLU A 251 48.09 -8.23 -9.86
N LYS A 252 48.24 -6.91 -9.72
CA LYS A 252 49.53 -6.22 -9.86
C LYS A 252 50.54 -6.70 -8.81
N LEU A 253 50.15 -6.75 -7.54
CA LEU A 253 51.01 -7.23 -6.46
C LEU A 253 51.45 -8.69 -6.66
N ALA A 254 50.55 -9.55 -7.12
CA ALA A 254 50.86 -10.94 -7.43
C ALA A 254 51.82 -11.06 -8.61
N LEU A 255 51.67 -10.22 -9.64
CA LEU A 255 52.56 -10.19 -10.79
C LEU A 255 53.99 -9.74 -10.40
N GLU A 256 54.10 -8.68 -9.59
CA GLU A 256 55.39 -8.19 -9.06
C GLU A 256 56.14 -9.24 -8.24
N ASN A 257 55.43 -10.18 -7.62
CA ASN A 257 56.00 -11.23 -6.78
C ASN A 257 56.06 -12.61 -7.48
N ASN A 258 55.92 -12.68 -8.82
CA ASN A 258 55.86 -13.93 -9.60
C ASN A 258 54.79 -14.94 -9.11
N GLY A 259 53.76 -14.44 -8.43
CA GLY A 259 52.70 -15.21 -7.77
C GLY A 259 51.37 -15.24 -8.52
N SER A 260 51.32 -14.85 -9.81
CA SER A 260 50.06 -14.79 -10.58
C SER A 260 49.29 -16.12 -10.61
N HIS A 261 50.00 -17.25 -10.63
CA HIS A 261 49.41 -18.59 -10.59
C HIS A 261 48.61 -18.87 -9.29
N LEU A 262 48.97 -18.20 -8.19
CA LEU A 262 48.33 -18.37 -6.88
C LEU A 262 46.91 -17.81 -6.84
N LEU A 263 46.57 -16.87 -7.74
CA LEU A 263 45.22 -16.31 -7.84
C LEU A 263 44.25 -17.26 -8.56
N THR A 264 44.75 -18.05 -9.49
CA THR A 264 43.97 -19.03 -10.27
C THR A 264 43.84 -20.36 -9.54
N SER A 265 44.91 -20.83 -8.89
CA SER A 265 44.95 -22.10 -8.15
C SER A 265 44.69 -21.93 -6.64
N SER A 266 44.10 -20.80 -6.23
CA SER A 266 43.98 -20.47 -4.81
C SER A 266 43.11 -21.49 -4.05
N ARG A 267 43.64 -22.00 -2.93
CA ARG A 267 42.84 -22.74 -1.92
C ARG A 267 41.92 -21.83 -1.11
N VAL A 268 42.03 -20.51 -1.26
CA VAL A 268 41.10 -19.53 -0.69
C VAL A 268 39.98 -19.28 -1.70
N LYS A 269 38.73 -19.28 -1.23
CA LYS A 269 37.57 -18.95 -2.07
C LYS A 269 37.60 -17.47 -2.44
N LEU A 270 38.17 -17.16 -3.62
CA LEU A 270 38.27 -15.81 -4.16
C LEU A 270 37.12 -15.52 -5.15
N ILE A 271 36.64 -14.27 -5.15
CA ILE A 271 35.56 -13.79 -6.03
C ILE A 271 36.11 -12.71 -6.94
N ARG A 272 35.85 -12.79 -8.25
CA ARG A 272 36.27 -11.72 -9.17
C ARG A 272 35.42 -10.47 -8.92
N SER A 273 36.07 -9.33 -8.63
CA SER A 273 35.36 -8.08 -8.27
C SER A 273 34.41 -7.58 -9.37
N THR A 274 34.72 -7.86 -10.64
CA THR A 274 33.96 -7.44 -11.83
C THR A 274 33.15 -8.56 -12.48
N GLY A 275 33.16 -9.78 -11.94
CA GLY A 275 32.46 -10.90 -12.56
C GLY A 275 30.94 -10.82 -12.38
N LEU A 276 30.18 -11.07 -13.45
CA LEU A 276 28.72 -11.17 -13.39
C LEU A 276 28.20 -12.50 -12.80
N LYS A 277 29.07 -13.48 -12.59
CA LYS A 277 28.68 -14.81 -12.13
C LYS A 277 28.25 -14.77 -10.67
N LEU A 278 27.00 -15.14 -10.40
CA LEU A 278 26.49 -15.35 -9.04
C LEU A 278 27.00 -16.68 -8.47
N SER A 279 27.29 -16.69 -7.18
CA SER A 279 27.59 -17.88 -6.39
C SER A 279 26.33 -18.75 -6.20
N LYS A 280 26.49 -20.08 -6.06
CA LYS A 280 25.36 -21.00 -5.77
C LYS A 280 24.54 -20.55 -4.54
N MET A 281 25.22 -20.01 -3.53
CA MET A 281 24.56 -19.47 -2.34
C MET A 281 23.80 -18.16 -2.62
N GLU A 282 24.30 -17.31 -3.51
CA GLU A 282 23.59 -16.08 -3.92
C GLU A 282 22.33 -16.42 -4.72
N ILE A 283 22.40 -17.45 -5.58
CA ILE A 283 21.25 -17.97 -6.33
C ILE A 283 20.18 -18.54 -5.37
N LEU A 284 20.56 -19.31 -4.36
CA LEU A 284 19.61 -19.83 -3.38
C LEU A 284 18.91 -18.69 -2.61
N HIS A 285 19.67 -17.69 -2.15
CA HIS A 285 19.10 -16.51 -1.49
C HIS A 285 18.19 -15.71 -2.43
N TYR A 286 18.54 -15.61 -3.72
CA TYR A 286 17.70 -14.99 -4.74
C TYR A 286 16.36 -15.72 -4.86
N ILE A 287 16.37 -17.05 -5.01
CA ILE A 287 15.15 -17.88 -5.13
C ILE A 287 14.25 -17.68 -3.91
N ILE A 288 14.80 -17.80 -2.69
CA ILE A 288 14.03 -17.63 -1.45
C ILE A 288 13.41 -16.22 -1.36
N ARG A 289 14.20 -15.17 -1.66
CA ARG A 289 13.73 -13.77 -1.63
C ARG A 289 12.68 -13.50 -2.71
N SER A 290 12.84 -14.09 -3.90
CA SER A 290 11.88 -14.00 -4.99
C SER A 290 10.57 -14.69 -4.63
N LEU A 291 10.62 -15.87 -4.00
CA LEU A 291 9.42 -16.59 -3.54
C LEU A 291 8.62 -15.76 -2.53
N ILE A 292 9.30 -15.13 -1.56
CA ILE A 292 8.67 -14.22 -0.60
C ILE A 292 7.99 -13.04 -1.31
N LEU A 293 8.65 -12.45 -2.32
CA LEU A 293 8.09 -11.36 -3.11
C LEU A 293 6.86 -11.79 -3.91
N VAL A 294 6.88 -12.99 -4.52
CA VAL A 294 5.74 -13.54 -5.24
C VAL A 294 4.57 -13.82 -4.30
N SER A 295 4.82 -14.38 -3.12
CA SER A 295 3.79 -14.58 -2.08
C SER A 295 3.16 -13.25 -1.63
N PHE A 296 3.98 -12.22 -1.43
CA PHE A 296 3.49 -10.88 -1.14
C PHE A 296 2.67 -10.30 -2.30
N GLY A 297 3.14 -10.44 -3.54
CA GLY A 297 2.40 -10.02 -4.73
C GLY A 297 1.04 -10.69 -4.86
N LEU A 298 0.95 -11.98 -4.55
CA LEU A 298 -0.31 -12.73 -4.51
C LEU A 298 -1.26 -12.18 -3.45
N PHE A 299 -0.77 -11.90 -2.23
CA PHE A 299 -1.59 -11.29 -1.18
C PHE A 299 -2.18 -9.94 -1.62
N ILE A 300 -1.39 -9.09 -2.28
CA ILE A 300 -1.90 -7.83 -2.82
C ILE A 300 -2.94 -8.06 -3.92
N ALA A 301 -2.66 -8.98 -4.85
CA ALA A 301 -3.60 -9.31 -5.93
C ALA A 301 -4.94 -9.78 -5.36
N MET A 302 -4.94 -10.61 -4.32
CA MET A 302 -6.15 -11.03 -3.61
C MET A 302 -6.89 -9.83 -2.99
N THR A 303 -6.17 -8.89 -2.38
CA THR A 303 -6.80 -7.70 -1.78
C THR A 303 -7.43 -6.79 -2.85
N ILE A 304 -6.77 -6.63 -4.01
CA ILE A 304 -7.34 -5.91 -5.16
C ILE A 304 -8.57 -6.66 -5.71
N ALA A 305 -8.52 -7.99 -5.78
CA ALA A 305 -9.66 -8.79 -6.21
C ALA A 305 -10.87 -8.60 -5.28
N VAL A 306 -10.66 -8.56 -3.96
CA VAL A 306 -11.72 -8.25 -2.98
C VAL A 306 -12.32 -6.86 -3.20
N ASP A 307 -11.50 -5.85 -3.54
CA ASP A 307 -11.99 -4.51 -3.89
C ASP A 307 -12.88 -4.52 -5.13
N HIS A 308 -12.47 -5.25 -6.17
CA HIS A 308 -13.30 -5.45 -7.36
C HIS A 308 -14.59 -6.21 -7.06
N ILE A 309 -14.54 -7.28 -6.26
CA ILE A 309 -15.72 -8.06 -5.88
C ILE A 309 -16.71 -7.20 -5.10
N THR A 310 -16.23 -6.43 -4.12
CA THR A 310 -17.09 -5.56 -3.30
C THR A 310 -17.68 -4.42 -4.11
N TYR A 311 -16.92 -3.84 -5.05
CA TYR A 311 -17.46 -2.88 -6.02
C TYR A 311 -18.58 -3.48 -6.87
N GLN A 312 -18.36 -4.65 -7.47
CA GLN A 312 -19.35 -5.33 -8.31
C GLN A 312 -20.61 -5.71 -7.52
N PHE A 313 -20.43 -6.15 -6.28
CA PHE A 313 -21.54 -6.46 -5.38
C PHE A 313 -22.37 -5.21 -5.08
N ALA A 314 -21.74 -4.09 -4.71
CA ALA A 314 -22.42 -2.82 -4.46
C ALA A 314 -23.14 -2.29 -5.71
N LEU A 315 -22.50 -2.39 -6.89
CA LEU A 315 -23.09 -2.02 -8.17
C LEU A 315 -24.34 -2.84 -8.48
N THR A 316 -24.26 -4.17 -8.34
CA THR A 316 -25.36 -5.09 -8.62
C THR A 316 -26.57 -4.82 -7.71
N VAL A 317 -26.33 -4.59 -6.41
CA VAL A 317 -27.39 -4.23 -5.45
C VAL A 317 -28.03 -2.89 -5.83
N GLY A 318 -27.22 -1.91 -6.24
CA GLY A 318 -27.72 -0.61 -6.70
C GLY A 318 -28.56 -0.68 -7.97
N GLU A 319 -28.17 -1.50 -8.95
CA GLU A 319 -28.96 -1.73 -10.17
C GLU A 319 -30.23 -2.53 -9.91
N TRP A 320 -30.20 -3.48 -8.97
CA TRP A 320 -31.37 -4.26 -8.60
C TRP A 320 -32.51 -3.36 -8.10
N VAL A 321 -32.20 -2.30 -7.34
CA VAL A 321 -33.17 -1.31 -6.86
C VAL A 321 -34.00 -0.69 -7.99
N GLU A 322 -33.40 -0.44 -9.16
CA GLU A 322 -34.08 0.19 -10.30
C GLU A 322 -34.89 -0.82 -11.13
N LYS A 323 -34.52 -2.10 -11.08
CA LYS A 323 -35.15 -3.17 -11.86
C LYS A 323 -36.38 -3.78 -11.17
N VAL A 324 -36.63 -3.49 -9.89
CA VAL A 324 -37.82 -4.00 -9.18
C VAL A 324 -39.07 -3.29 -9.72
N PRO A 325 -39.99 -3.99 -10.40
CA PRO A 325 -41.20 -3.38 -10.93
C PRO A 325 -42.19 -3.02 -9.82
N SER A 326 -43.05 -2.04 -10.07
CA SER A 326 -44.24 -1.81 -9.26
C SER A 326 -45.20 -2.99 -9.41
N VAL A 327 -45.77 -3.45 -8.30
CA VAL A 327 -46.80 -4.49 -8.32
C VAL A 327 -48.15 -3.81 -8.37
N GLN A 328 -48.92 -4.09 -9.42
CA GLN A 328 -50.33 -3.68 -9.50
C GLN A 328 -51.15 -4.72 -8.75
N ILE A 329 -51.98 -4.29 -7.81
CA ILE A 329 -52.93 -5.17 -7.14
C ILE A 329 -54.34 -4.75 -7.56
N GLU A 330 -55.10 -5.71 -8.07
CA GLU A 330 -56.49 -5.55 -8.47
C GLU A 330 -57.39 -6.34 -7.51
N PHE A 331 -58.31 -5.63 -6.85
CA PHE A 331 -59.36 -6.24 -6.03
C PHE A 331 -60.68 -6.16 -6.77
N ASP A 332 -61.09 -7.30 -7.31
CA ASP A 332 -62.39 -7.48 -7.92
C ASP A 332 -63.39 -8.00 -6.89
N ILE A 333 -64.28 -7.12 -6.43
CA ILE A 333 -65.30 -7.47 -5.43
C ILE A 333 -66.65 -7.62 -6.12
N LYS A 334 -67.13 -8.87 -6.15
CA LYS A 334 -68.43 -9.27 -6.67
C LYS A 334 -69.28 -9.83 -5.54
N TYR A 335 -70.40 -9.18 -5.24
CA TYR A 335 -71.38 -9.76 -4.34
C TYR A 335 -72.79 -9.62 -4.92
N ARG A 336 -73.65 -10.57 -4.57
CA ARG A 336 -75.04 -10.64 -5.02
C ARG A 336 -75.94 -10.43 -3.80
N ALA A 337 -76.69 -9.35 -3.79
CA ALA A 337 -77.73 -9.12 -2.79
C ALA A 337 -79.02 -9.81 -3.27
N THR A 338 -79.54 -10.72 -2.44
CA THR A 338 -80.80 -11.44 -2.65
C THR A 338 -81.82 -10.84 -1.70
N ILE A 339 -82.80 -10.10 -2.23
CA ILE A 339 -83.88 -9.50 -1.45
C ILE A 339 -85.12 -10.36 -1.66
N ASN A 340 -85.62 -10.96 -0.59
CA ASN A 340 -86.85 -11.76 -0.62
C ASN A 340 -88.00 -10.91 -0.05
N LEU A 341 -88.92 -10.48 -0.91
CA LEU A 341 -90.12 -9.76 -0.51
C LEU A 341 -91.35 -10.64 -0.80
N GLY A 342 -91.68 -11.53 0.15
CA GLY A 342 -92.77 -12.49 -0.01
C GLY A 342 -92.49 -13.49 -1.15
N LEU A 343 -93.35 -13.55 -2.17
CA LEU A 343 -93.24 -14.49 -3.30
C LEU A 343 -92.24 -14.05 -4.40
N LEU A 344 -91.71 -12.83 -4.31
CA LEU A 344 -90.77 -12.27 -5.30
C LEU A 344 -89.36 -12.18 -4.71
N THR A 345 -88.41 -12.83 -5.38
CA THR A 345 -86.99 -12.74 -5.07
C THR A 345 -86.32 -11.84 -6.11
N MET A 346 -85.69 -10.76 -5.63
CA MET A 346 -84.98 -9.79 -6.47
C MET A 346 -83.48 -9.88 -6.20
N ASN A 347 -82.70 -10.07 -7.26
CA ASN A 347 -81.25 -10.16 -7.18
C ASN A 347 -80.63 -8.88 -7.72
N ARG A 348 -79.88 -8.14 -6.89
CA ARG A 348 -79.02 -7.04 -7.36
C ARG A 348 -77.55 -7.48 -7.33
N PRO A 349 -76.91 -7.65 -8.49
CA PRO A 349 -75.46 -7.85 -8.53
C PRO A 349 -74.75 -6.51 -8.32
N PHE A 350 -73.83 -6.47 -7.38
CA PHE A 350 -72.91 -5.35 -7.19
C PHE A 350 -71.51 -5.79 -7.57
N HIS A 351 -70.85 -4.97 -8.38
CA HIS A 351 -69.50 -5.19 -8.88
C HIS A 351 -68.71 -3.90 -8.71
N LYS A 352 -67.60 -3.97 -7.97
CA LYS A 352 -66.68 -2.84 -7.85
C LYS A 352 -65.25 -3.34 -7.90
N MET A 353 -64.47 -2.74 -8.78
CA MET A 353 -63.07 -3.06 -8.99
C MET A 353 -62.21 -1.96 -8.38
N TYR A 354 -61.23 -2.34 -7.58
CA TYR A 354 -60.25 -1.43 -6.99
C TYR A 354 -58.86 -1.76 -7.53
N ASN A 355 -58.24 -0.79 -8.19
CA ASN A 355 -56.91 -0.95 -8.78
C ASN A 355 -55.96 0.03 -8.09
N TRP A 356 -54.85 -0.47 -7.57
CA TRP A 356 -53.78 0.39 -7.06
C TRP A 356 -52.40 -0.21 -7.31
N ASN A 357 -51.42 0.66 -7.51
CA ASN A 357 -50.03 0.29 -7.75
C ASN A 357 -49.22 0.47 -6.47
N ILE A 358 -48.51 -0.58 -6.04
CA ILE A 358 -47.59 -0.53 -4.90
C ILE A 358 -46.16 -0.66 -5.41
N THR A 359 -45.33 0.33 -5.07
CA THR A 359 -43.88 0.30 -5.26
C THR A 359 -43.21 -0.09 -3.96
N PHE A 360 -42.77 -1.34 -3.80
CA PHE A 360 -42.12 -1.79 -2.56
C PHE A 360 -40.68 -1.29 -2.39
N VAL A 361 -40.04 -0.83 -3.48
CA VAL A 361 -38.66 -0.39 -3.50
C VAL A 361 -38.59 0.99 -4.17
N SER A 362 -38.04 1.97 -3.46
CA SER A 362 -37.85 3.33 -3.98
C SER A 362 -36.50 3.44 -4.68
N SER A 363 -36.46 4.10 -5.85
CA SER A 363 -35.22 4.42 -6.56
C SER A 363 -34.27 5.30 -5.74
N GLN A 364 -34.78 6.02 -4.74
CA GLN A 364 -33.99 6.83 -3.80
C GLN A 364 -33.12 5.98 -2.87
N CYS A 365 -33.37 4.67 -2.77
CA CYS A 365 -32.55 3.73 -1.99
C CYS A 365 -31.25 3.31 -2.69
N ARG A 366 -31.04 3.76 -3.94
CA ARG A 366 -29.82 3.47 -4.70
C ARG A 366 -28.62 4.16 -4.06
N THR A 367 -27.58 3.38 -3.78
CA THR A 367 -26.29 3.91 -3.32
C THR A 367 -25.27 3.86 -4.45
N GLN A 368 -24.37 4.85 -4.47
CA GLN A 368 -23.33 4.93 -5.49
C GLN A 368 -22.12 4.06 -5.09
N ALA A 369 -21.77 3.10 -5.94
CA ALA A 369 -20.56 2.30 -5.79
C ALA A 369 -19.32 3.09 -6.22
N THR A 370 -18.21 2.92 -5.50
CA THR A 370 -16.94 3.60 -5.78
C THR A 370 -15.97 2.65 -6.51
N PRO A 371 -15.54 2.98 -7.74
CA PRO A 371 -14.71 2.08 -8.55
C PRO A 371 -13.30 1.92 -7.98
N PRO A 372 -12.64 0.76 -8.18
CA PRO A 372 -11.25 0.53 -7.76
C PRO A 372 -10.25 1.49 -8.43
N ASP A 373 -9.25 1.93 -7.67
CA ASP A 373 -8.19 2.83 -8.16
C ASP A 373 -7.05 2.05 -8.86
N TYR A 374 -7.07 2.04 -10.20
CA TYR A 374 -6.04 1.38 -11.03
C TYR A 374 -4.63 1.95 -10.81
N SER A 375 -4.48 3.19 -10.32
CA SER A 375 -3.16 3.76 -10.04
C SER A 375 -2.42 2.96 -8.96
N VAL A 376 -3.13 2.32 -8.03
CA VAL A 376 -2.55 1.48 -6.98
C VAL A 376 -1.93 0.22 -7.58
N ALA A 377 -2.67 -0.48 -8.44
CA ALA A 377 -2.17 -1.68 -9.11
C ALA A 377 -0.89 -1.38 -9.91
N ARG A 378 -0.91 -0.30 -10.70
CA ARG A 378 0.26 0.15 -11.47
C ARG A 378 1.46 0.45 -10.57
N ASN A 379 1.26 1.17 -9.47
CA ASN A 379 2.33 1.52 -8.53
C ASN A 379 2.90 0.28 -7.84
N VAL A 380 2.06 -0.66 -7.41
CA VAL A 380 2.50 -1.92 -6.80
C VAL A 380 3.34 -2.72 -7.79
N VAL A 381 2.90 -2.86 -9.05
CA VAL A 381 3.68 -3.56 -10.08
C VAL A 381 5.04 -2.90 -10.27
N LEU A 382 5.09 -1.56 -10.38
CA LEU A 382 6.34 -0.81 -10.49
C LEU A 382 7.26 -1.06 -9.29
N ILE A 383 6.72 -0.98 -8.07
CA ILE A 383 7.49 -1.23 -6.84
C ILE A 383 8.00 -2.67 -6.82
N CYS A 384 7.19 -3.66 -7.18
CA CYS A 384 7.61 -5.06 -7.28
C CYS A 384 8.73 -5.25 -8.32
N CYS A 385 8.67 -4.58 -9.47
CA CYS A 385 9.75 -4.58 -10.45
C CYS A 385 11.05 -3.99 -9.88
N VAL A 386 10.96 -2.88 -9.16
CA VAL A 386 12.12 -2.26 -8.48
C VAL A 386 12.68 -3.21 -7.41
N ILE A 387 11.84 -3.83 -6.58
CA ILE A 387 12.27 -4.80 -5.57
C ILE A 387 12.97 -5.99 -6.24
N SER A 388 12.43 -6.55 -7.32
CA SER A 388 13.05 -7.63 -8.09
C SER A 388 14.43 -7.24 -8.61
N ALA A 389 14.58 -6.04 -9.18
CA ALA A 389 15.87 -5.50 -9.61
C ALA A 389 16.84 -5.37 -8.42
N MET A 390 16.37 -4.89 -7.26
CA MET A 390 17.19 -4.80 -6.05
C MET A 390 17.65 -6.17 -5.53
N ILE A 391 16.82 -7.22 -5.62
CA ILE A 391 17.22 -8.58 -5.22
C ILE A 391 18.35 -9.07 -6.13
N LEU A 392 18.24 -8.85 -7.45
CA LEU A 392 19.29 -9.20 -8.42
C LEU A 392 20.58 -8.42 -8.20
N LEU A 393 20.46 -7.12 -7.89
CA LEU A 393 21.58 -6.19 -7.78
C LEU A 393 22.21 -6.12 -6.38
N GLU A 394 21.68 -6.84 -5.40
CA GLU A 394 22.13 -6.76 -3.99
C GLU A 394 23.62 -7.10 -3.82
N ALA A 395 24.10 -8.13 -4.52
CA ALA A 395 25.53 -8.49 -4.50
C ALA A 395 26.40 -7.35 -5.07
N TYR A 396 25.91 -6.65 -6.08
CA TYR A 396 26.62 -5.51 -6.69
C TYR A 396 26.56 -4.27 -5.80
N ALA A 397 25.48 -4.06 -5.06
CA ALA A 397 25.39 -3.00 -4.06
C ALA A 397 26.44 -3.18 -2.97
N HIS A 398 26.62 -4.39 -2.44
CA HIS A 398 27.69 -4.68 -1.47
C HIS A 398 29.09 -4.47 -2.05
N ARG A 399 29.33 -4.94 -3.29
CA ARG A 399 30.60 -4.70 -3.99
C ARG A 399 30.85 -3.20 -4.22
N LEU A 400 29.79 -2.42 -4.44
CA LEU A 400 29.88 -0.96 -4.59
C LEU A 400 30.24 -0.30 -3.26
N CYS A 401 29.66 -0.70 -2.12
CA CYS A 401 30.07 -0.24 -0.79
C CYS A 401 31.59 -0.40 -0.60
N ARG A 402 32.12 -1.58 -0.95
CA ARG A 402 33.56 -1.85 -0.87
C ARG A 402 34.38 -0.90 -1.76
N LYS A 403 33.97 -0.71 -3.02
CA LYS A 403 34.66 0.19 -3.97
C LYS A 403 34.66 1.62 -3.48
N ILE A 404 33.55 2.09 -2.90
CA ILE A 404 33.46 3.41 -2.27
C ILE A 404 34.48 3.50 -1.15
N SER A 405 34.44 2.58 -0.17
CA SER A 405 35.38 2.57 0.95
C SER A 405 36.86 2.51 0.50
N ALA A 406 37.17 1.71 -0.52
CA ALA A 406 38.52 1.62 -1.09
C ALA A 406 39.00 2.92 -1.73
N SER A 407 38.09 3.69 -2.34
CA SER A 407 38.42 5.01 -2.94
C SER A 407 38.59 6.12 -1.91
N PHE A 408 37.92 6.04 -0.76
CA PHE A 408 38.07 7.00 0.33
C PHE A 408 39.30 6.70 1.19
N TYR A 409 39.65 5.42 1.36
CA TYR A 409 40.72 4.97 2.26
C TYR A 409 41.75 4.10 1.53
N GLU A 410 42.54 4.73 0.66
CA GLU A 410 43.50 4.03 -0.20
C GLU A 410 44.58 3.28 0.60
N GLN A 411 45.17 3.93 1.61
CA GLN A 411 46.18 3.32 2.48
C GLN A 411 45.64 2.07 3.20
N ARG A 412 44.38 2.12 3.64
CA ARG A 412 43.75 0.96 4.28
C ARG A 412 43.49 -0.16 3.30
N GLU A 413 43.12 0.16 2.06
CA GLU A 413 42.96 -0.85 1.01
C GLU A 413 44.29 -1.52 0.64
N GLU A 414 45.41 -0.78 0.62
CA GLU A 414 46.74 -1.37 0.42
C GLU A 414 47.10 -2.39 1.50
N GLN A 415 46.88 -2.05 2.77
CA GLN A 415 47.05 -2.99 3.89
C GLN A 415 46.18 -4.25 3.73
N ARG A 416 44.92 -4.08 3.31
CA ARG A 416 43.98 -5.19 3.08
C ARG A 416 44.41 -6.09 1.92
N VAL A 417 44.92 -5.51 0.83
CA VAL A 417 45.45 -6.25 -0.33
C VAL A 417 46.69 -7.05 0.06
N SER A 418 47.64 -6.43 0.78
CA SER A 418 48.86 -7.10 1.27
C SER A 418 48.53 -8.24 2.23
N TYR A 419 47.60 -8.01 3.17
CA TYR A 419 47.11 -9.05 4.08
C TYR A 419 46.49 -10.24 3.32
N LEU A 420 45.66 -9.97 2.32
CA LEU A 420 45.02 -11.02 1.51
C LEU A 420 46.07 -11.82 0.72
N PHE A 421 47.06 -11.15 0.13
CA PHE A 421 48.15 -11.80 -0.59
C PHE A 421 48.97 -12.73 0.32
N GLN A 422 49.37 -12.24 1.50
CA GLN A 422 50.07 -13.06 2.50
C GLN A 422 49.24 -14.28 2.94
N LYS A 423 47.93 -14.11 3.13
CA LYS A 423 47.02 -15.19 3.47
C LYS A 423 46.96 -16.27 2.38
N ILE A 424 46.93 -15.86 1.11
CA ILE A 424 46.97 -16.79 -0.04
C ILE A 424 48.29 -17.56 -0.04
N LEU A 425 49.42 -16.88 0.15
CA LEU A 425 50.75 -17.50 0.23
C LEU A 425 50.86 -18.52 1.36
N ARG A 426 50.41 -18.19 2.57
CA ARG A 426 50.45 -19.10 3.74
C ARG A 426 49.64 -20.37 3.50
N LYS A 427 48.42 -20.22 2.97
CA LYS A 427 47.57 -21.37 2.63
C LYS A 427 48.15 -22.25 1.52
N HIS A 428 48.88 -21.66 0.58
CA HIS A 428 49.58 -22.41 -0.45
C HIS A 428 50.76 -23.21 0.13
N LYS A 429 51.50 -22.62 1.09
CA LYS A 429 52.64 -23.25 1.78
C LYS A 429 52.25 -24.14 2.98
N ASN A 430 50.94 -24.36 3.24
CA ASN A 430 50.43 -25.09 4.42
C ASN A 430 50.92 -24.56 5.80
N VAL A 431 51.23 -23.27 5.92
CA VAL A 431 51.67 -22.68 7.21
C VAL A 431 50.44 -22.32 8.06
N PRO A 432 50.33 -22.76 9.34
CA PRO A 432 49.18 -22.45 10.20
C PRO A 432 49.06 -20.94 10.53
N ASP A 433 47.83 -20.46 10.68
CA ASP A 433 47.53 -19.06 11.00
C ASP A 433 47.84 -18.75 12.48
N PHE A 434 48.71 -17.78 12.77
CA PHE A 434 48.86 -17.22 14.11
C PHE A 434 47.73 -16.22 14.42
N PRO A 435 47.23 -16.18 15.67
CA PRO A 435 46.27 -15.17 16.10
C PRO A 435 46.94 -13.79 16.12
N ILE A 436 46.29 -12.80 15.52
CA ILE A 436 46.56 -11.36 15.67
C ILE A 436 45.30 -10.75 16.28
#